data_AF-A0A3M2KWC1-F1
#
_entry.id   AF-A0A3M2KWC1-F1
#
_cell.length_a   1.000
_cell.length_b   1.000
_cell.length_c   1.000
_cell.angle_alpha   90.00
_cell.angle_beta   90.00
_cell.angle_gamma   90.00
#
_symmetry.space_group_name_H-M   'P 1'
#
loop_
_entity.id
_entity.type
_entity.pdbx_description
1 polymer ?
#
loop_
_entity_poly.entity_id
_entity_poly.type
_entity_poly.pdbx_seq_one_letter_code
_entity_poly.pdbx_strand_id
1 'polypeptide(L)'
;MSVPGPVPPGPLDLADYVGRPVLLLGVADNLLAGAILVCGRNSHVYIDGLDRWPEEQCNRPFEVTGVLAERDSDADLRGPDGRPRQGIGRHYVVRDATWTPLH
;
A
#
# COMPACT_ATOMS: atom_id res chain seq x y z
N MET A 1 22.88 3.86 10.29
CA MET A 1 21.82 3.39 11.21
C MET A 1 20.51 4.00 10.71
N SER A 2 19.68 3.23 10.02
CA SER A 2 18.36 3.72 9.57
C SER A 2 17.39 3.62 10.73
N VAL A 3 16.86 4.76 11.15
CA VAL A 3 15.76 4.81 12.11
C VAL A 3 14.51 4.21 11.45
N PRO A 4 13.74 3.34 12.13
CA PRO A 4 12.43 2.95 11.63
C PRO A 4 11.58 4.22 11.49
N GLY A 5 10.90 4.37 10.35
CA GLY A 5 10.04 5.51 10.09
C GLY A 5 8.97 5.65 11.18
N PRO A 6 8.46 6.87 11.44
CA PRO A 6 7.44 7.09 12.46
C PRO A 6 6.19 6.26 12.15
N VAL A 7 5.68 5.54 13.15
CA VAL A 7 4.34 4.93 13.07
C VAL A 7 3.31 6.07 13.05
N PRO A 8 2.46 6.17 12.01
CA PRO A 8 1.46 7.23 11.88
C PRO A 8 0.51 7.29 13.10
N PRO A 9 0.44 8.41 13.85
CA PRO A 9 -0.54 8.56 14.92
C PRO A 9 -1.85 9.15 14.37
N GLY A 10 -2.91 8.34 14.27
CA GLY A 10 -4.25 8.78 13.86
C GLY A 10 -4.91 7.87 12.83
N PRO A 11 -6.11 8.22 12.31
CA PRO A 11 -6.64 7.54 11.14
C PRO A 11 -5.60 7.67 10.02
N LEU A 12 -5.07 6.53 9.57
CA LEU A 12 -3.99 6.44 8.59
C LEU A 12 -4.47 7.01 7.25
N ASP A 13 -4.29 8.31 7.04
CA ASP A 13 -4.40 8.91 5.71
C ASP A 13 -3.09 8.67 4.98
N LEU A 14 -3.08 7.63 4.13
CA LEU A 14 -1.91 7.21 3.36
C LEU A 14 -1.35 8.34 2.47
N ALA A 15 -2.19 9.30 2.06
CA ALA A 15 -1.77 10.42 1.22
C ALA A 15 -0.67 11.26 1.89
N ASP A 16 -0.73 11.46 3.21
CA ASP A 16 0.22 12.28 3.96
C ASP A 16 1.63 11.65 4.08
N TYR A 17 1.73 10.35 3.77
CA TYR A 17 2.96 9.57 3.91
C TYR A 17 3.58 9.20 2.56
N VAL A 18 2.99 9.62 1.45
CA VAL A 18 3.55 9.40 0.10
C VAL A 18 4.96 9.99 0.02
N GLY A 19 5.89 9.20 -0.52
CA GLY A 19 7.30 9.54 -0.65
C GLY A 19 8.11 9.36 0.63
N ARG A 20 7.51 8.88 1.73
CA ARG A 20 8.19 8.69 3.02
C ARG A 20 8.42 7.21 3.34
N PRO A 21 9.45 6.88 4.12
CA PRO A 21 9.56 5.55 4.72
C PRO A 21 8.40 5.34 5.70
N VAL A 22 7.74 4.19 5.60
CA VAL A 22 6.59 3.80 6.44
C VAL A 22 6.81 2.43 7.06
N LEU A 23 6.12 2.21 8.18
CA LEU A 23 5.87 0.90 8.76
C LEU A 23 4.36 0.74 8.83
N LEU A 24 3.86 -0.29 8.15
CA LEU A 24 2.45 -0.61 8.06
C LEU A 24 2.19 -1.96 8.73
N LEU A 25 1.14 -2.00 9.55
CA LEU A 25 0.63 -3.22 10.16
C LEU A 25 -0.70 -3.54 9.51
N GLY A 26 -0.85 -4.75 8.99
CA GLY A 26 -2.07 -5.16 8.30
C GLY A 26 -2.16 -6.64 8.04
N VAL A 27 -3.23 -7.05 7.38
CA VAL A 27 -3.46 -8.44 6.99
C VAL A 27 -3.09 -8.62 5.53
N ALA A 28 -2.24 -9.62 5.26
CA ALA A 28 -1.88 -10.00 3.90
C ALA A 28 -3.10 -10.58 3.17
N ASP A 29 -3.40 -10.04 2.00
CA ASP A 29 -4.49 -10.53 1.16
C ASP A 29 -4.10 -10.40 -0.32
N ASN A 30 -4.79 -11.12 -1.19
CA ASN A 30 -4.58 -11.09 -2.63
C ASN A 30 -5.83 -10.50 -3.29
N LEU A 31 -5.71 -9.33 -3.91
CA LEU A 31 -6.82 -8.66 -4.60
C LEU A 31 -6.47 -8.40 -6.05
N LEU A 32 -7.44 -8.61 -6.95
CA LEU A 32 -7.25 -8.58 -8.40
C LEU A 32 -6.13 -9.54 -8.83
N ALA A 33 -4.93 -9.01 -9.08
CA ALA A 33 -3.74 -9.74 -9.50
C ALA A 33 -2.46 -9.29 -8.75
N GLY A 34 -2.62 -8.67 -7.57
CA GLY A 34 -1.50 -8.15 -6.78
C GLY A 34 -1.54 -8.58 -5.32
N ALA A 35 -0.37 -8.65 -4.69
CA ALA A 35 -0.26 -8.79 -3.24
C ALA A 35 -0.61 -7.46 -2.56
N ILE A 36 -1.58 -7.49 -1.65
CA ILE A 36 -1.98 -6.32 -0.86
C ILE A 36 -1.81 -6.55 0.64
N LEU A 37 -1.65 -5.46 1.37
CA LEU A 37 -1.74 -5.41 2.82
C LEU A 37 -2.95 -4.54 3.16
N VAL A 38 -3.94 -5.14 3.83
CA VAL A 38 -5.13 -4.44 4.30
C VAL A 38 -4.81 -3.80 5.65
N CYS A 39 -4.71 -2.47 5.68
CA CYS A 39 -4.34 -1.68 6.85
C CYS A 39 -5.49 -0.79 7.32
N GLY A 40 -5.54 -0.49 8.62
CA GLY A 40 -6.50 0.48 9.18
C GLY A 40 -7.97 0.09 8.91
N ARG A 41 -8.81 1.08 8.56
CA ARG A 41 -10.26 0.91 8.31
C ARG A 41 -10.61 0.34 6.93
N ASN A 42 -9.75 -0.50 6.32
CA ASN A 42 -9.86 -1.06 4.95
C ASN A 42 -9.08 -0.28 3.87
N SER A 43 -7.92 0.26 4.21
CA SER A 43 -6.99 0.81 3.21
C SER A 43 -6.23 -0.35 2.56
N HIS A 44 -6.25 -0.43 1.23
CA HIS A 44 -5.50 -1.43 0.47
C HIS A 44 -4.17 -0.84 0.00
N VAL A 45 -3.08 -1.51 0.37
CA VAL A 45 -1.72 -1.09 -0.03
C VAL A 45 -1.06 -2.25 -0.75
N TYR A 46 -0.67 -2.05 -2.01
CA TYR A 46 0.03 -3.05 -2.79
C TYR A 46 1.49 -3.17 -2.37
N ILE A 47 2.05 -4.37 -2.47
CA ILE A 47 3.46 -4.63 -2.21
C ILE A 47 4.20 -4.68 -3.55
N ASP A 48 5.01 -3.66 -3.84
CA ASP A 48 5.73 -3.57 -5.11
C ASP A 48 6.74 -4.73 -5.23
N GLY A 49 6.79 -5.35 -6.40
CA GLY A 49 7.64 -6.52 -6.65
C GLY A 49 7.13 -7.85 -6.07
N LEU A 50 5.95 -7.86 -5.43
CA LEU A 50 5.28 -9.09 -5.00
C LEU A 50 3.96 -9.24 -5.75
N ASP A 51 3.93 -10.18 -6.71
CA ASP A 51 2.74 -10.44 -7.51
C ASP A 51 1.60 -11.03 -6.65
N ARG A 52 1.94 -11.88 -5.67
CA ARG A 52 0.97 -12.57 -4.83
C ARG A 52 1.58 -13.05 -3.51
N TRP A 53 0.84 -12.94 -2.41
CA TRP A 53 1.15 -13.65 -1.17
C TRP A 53 0.98 -15.16 -1.36
N PRO A 54 1.91 -15.98 -0.84
CA PRO A 54 1.71 -17.43 -0.74
C PRO A 54 0.41 -17.76 0.01
N GLU A 55 -0.26 -18.85 -0.37
CA GLU A 55 -1.56 -19.22 0.21
C GLU A 55 -1.48 -19.38 1.73
N GLU A 56 -0.38 -19.92 2.24
CA GLU A 56 -0.15 -20.10 3.67
C GLU A 56 0.06 -18.78 4.43
N GLN A 57 0.43 -17.70 3.73
CA GLN A 57 0.64 -16.36 4.29
C GLN A 57 -0.59 -15.45 4.13
N CYS A 58 -1.50 -15.81 3.22
CA CYS A 58 -2.75 -15.10 3.02
C CYS A 58 -3.61 -15.14 4.30
N ASN A 59 -4.32 -14.06 4.59
CA ASN A 59 -5.12 -13.85 5.81
C ASN A 59 -4.31 -13.88 7.11
N ARG A 60 -2.98 -13.68 7.05
CA ARG A 60 -2.13 -13.52 8.24
C ARG A 60 -1.70 -12.07 8.45
N PRO A 61 -1.48 -11.66 9.71
CA PRO A 61 -0.97 -10.34 10.01
C PRO A 61 0.53 -10.22 9.69
N PHE A 62 0.91 -9.12 9.06
CA PHE A 62 2.29 -8.78 8.74
C PHE A 62 2.61 -7.34 9.15
N GLU A 63 3.86 -7.14 9.53
CA GLU A 63 4.51 -5.84 9.52
C GLU A 63 5.24 -5.67 8.20
N VAL A 64 4.97 -4.57 7.50
CA VAL A 64 5.60 -4.23 6.22
C VAL A 64 6.27 -2.88 6.33
N THR A 65 7.54 -2.80 5.94
CA THR A 65 8.29 -1.56 5.87
C THR A 65 8.75 -1.29 4.43
N GLY A 66 8.91 -0.02 4.10
CA GLY A 66 9.39 0.41 2.78
C GLY A 66 9.06 1.87 2.54
N VAL A 67 9.06 2.31 1.29
CA VAL A 67 8.69 3.69 0.92
C VAL A 67 7.30 3.70 0.31
N LEU A 68 6.37 4.40 0.94
CA LEU A 68 5.01 4.53 0.41
C LEU A 68 5.03 5.40 -0.85
N ALA A 69 4.37 4.96 -1.91
CA ALA A 69 4.16 5.74 -3.12
C ALA A 69 2.70 5.64 -3.56
N GLU A 70 2.23 6.66 -4.27
CA GLU A 70 0.94 6.62 -4.95
C GLU A 70 1.17 6.15 -6.39
N ARG A 71 0.30 5.26 -6.87
CA ARG A 71 0.24 4.79 -8.26
C ARG A 71 -1.15 5.06 -8.81
N ASP A 72 -1.19 5.53 -10.05
CA ASP A 72 -2.41 5.84 -10.79
C ASP A 72 -3.34 6.82 -10.05
N SER A 73 -2.81 8.00 -9.71
CA SER A 73 -3.62 9.11 -9.21
C SER A 73 -4.64 9.53 -10.29
N ASP A 74 -5.88 9.87 -9.90
CA ASP A 74 -6.88 10.48 -10.79
C ASP A 74 -6.37 11.71 -11.58
N ALA A 75 -5.27 12.32 -11.15
CA ALA A 75 -4.57 13.37 -11.88
C ALA A 75 -4.09 12.93 -13.28
N ASP A 76 -3.73 11.65 -13.45
CA ASP A 76 -3.29 11.05 -14.72
C ASP A 76 -4.48 10.56 -15.57
N LEU A 77 -5.71 10.64 -15.06
CA LEU A 77 -6.92 10.15 -15.71
C LEU A 77 -7.72 11.26 -16.40
N ARG A 78 -7.02 12.27 -16.94
CA ARG A 78 -7.63 13.15 -17.94
C ARG A 78 -7.64 12.43 -19.27
N GLY A 79 -8.84 12.17 -19.80
CA GLY A 79 -8.97 11.77 -21.20
C GLY A 79 -8.39 12.84 -22.14
N PRO A 80 -8.13 12.52 -23.42
CA PRO A 80 -7.66 13.50 -24.42
C PRO A 80 -8.62 14.69 -24.61
N ASP A 81 -9.84 14.60 -24.08
CA ASP A 81 -10.89 15.60 -24.02
C ASP A 81 -10.91 16.43 -22.72
N GLY A 82 -9.93 16.22 -21.82
CA GLY A 82 -9.82 16.93 -20.54
C GLY A 82 -10.87 16.53 -19.50
N ARG A 83 -11.71 15.53 -19.81
CA ARG A 83 -12.72 15.02 -18.87
C ARG A 83 -12.06 14.05 -17.89
N PRO A 84 -12.45 14.07 -16.60
CA PRO A 84 -12.07 13.03 -15.67
C PRO A 84 -12.67 11.71 -16.17
N ARG A 85 -11.83 10.74 -16.54
CA ARG A 85 -12.28 9.35 -16.63
C ARG A 85 -12.70 8.94 -15.22
N GLN A 86 -13.85 8.28 -15.06
CA GLN A 86 -14.20 7.64 -13.79
C GLN A 86 -13.08 6.65 -13.46
N GLY A 87 -12.21 7.09 -12.57
CA GLY A 87 -10.92 6.51 -12.34
C GLY A 87 -10.96 5.43 -11.30
N ILE A 88 -10.00 4.52 -11.42
CA ILE A 88 -9.86 3.26 -10.68
C ILE A 88 -9.68 3.50 -9.15
N GLY A 89 -9.64 4.77 -8.72
CA GLY A 89 -9.34 5.19 -7.36
C GLY A 89 -7.84 5.28 -7.15
N ARG A 90 -7.39 6.18 -6.28
CA ARG A 90 -5.98 6.27 -5.90
C ARG A 90 -5.52 4.93 -5.32
N HIS A 91 -4.42 4.39 -5.82
CA HIS A 91 -3.80 3.20 -5.25
C HIS A 91 -2.47 3.56 -4.58
N TYR A 92 -2.21 2.92 -3.45
CA TYR A 92 -0.94 3.07 -2.74
C TYR A 92 -0.13 1.79 -2.89
N VAL A 93 1.18 1.95 -3.10
CA VAL A 93 2.16 0.86 -3.16
C VAL A 93 3.24 1.12 -2.10
N VAL A 94 3.79 0.06 -1.51
CA VAL A 94 5.07 0.15 -0.78
C VAL A 94 6.16 -0.37 -1.69
N ARG A 95 7.13 0.50 -2.00
CA ARG A 95 8.34 0.17 -2.74
C ARG A 95 9.45 -0.24 -1.81
N ASP A 96 10.40 -1.01 -2.35
CA ASP A 96 11.54 -1.55 -1.60
C ASP A 96 11.06 -2.27 -0.32
N ALA A 97 9.95 -3.00 -0.48
CA ALA A 97 9.21 -3.54 0.64
C ALA A 97 9.95 -4.69 1.31
N THR A 98 9.93 -4.70 2.64
CA THR A 98 10.31 -5.86 3.44
C THR A 98 9.19 -6.16 4.41
N TRP A 99 8.94 -7.44 4.69
CA TRP A 99 7.83 -7.85 5.53
C TRP A 99 8.20 -8.99 6.46
N THR A 100 7.59 -8.96 7.64
CA THR A 100 7.77 -9.98 8.68
C THR A 100 6.41 -10.41 9.24
N PRO A 101 6.16 -11.71 9.43
CA PRO A 101 4.95 -12.19 10.08
C PRO A 101 4.84 -11.63 11.50
N LEU A 102 3.62 -11.25 11.90
CA LEU A 102 3.31 -10.93 13.29
C LEU A 102 2.81 -12.20 13.99
N HIS A 103 3.41 -12.51 15.14
CA HIS A 103 3.09 -13.67 15.97
C HIS A 103 2.00 -13.36 17.01
#